data_AF-A0A6J8EQT5-F1
#
_entry.id   AF-A0A6J8EQT5-F1
#
_cell.length_a   1.000
_cell.length_b   1.000
_cell.length_c   1.000
_cell.angle_alpha   90.00
_cell.angle_beta   90.00
_cell.angle_gamma   90.00
#
_symmetry.space_group_name_H-M   'P 1'
#
loop_
_entity.id
_entity.type
_entity.pdbx_description
1 polymer ?
#
loop_
_entity_poly.entity_id
_entity_poly.type
_entity_poly.pdbx_seq_one_letter_code
_entity_poly.pdbx_strand_id
1 'polypeptide(L)'
;MIRGYATVLFTLFLIENVCANACGHDNCETAIDIPLITKLNTPMKVELDVSSLTTQLKELIGREVEKAVLKATNNLVENIIDKRFQTAVDRLQTSISITACARDTITYNDNEIITFSDVKLAIGISNVNNFRSSGIFTCEKQGLYLIGAYIMSNSSYAQFQIIKNGFLVSRVQVNPFLRERSTPVIIVNPDPYHTGTGIIAVQLDVFDTLKIKAGFKTLVYGDGYSCLTVIKVK
;
A
#
# COMPACT_ATOMS: atom_id res chain seq x y z
N MET A 1 -4.19 -15.05 35.94
CA MET A 1 -5.41 -14.32 36.38
C MET A 1 -5.47 -13.06 35.52
N ILE A 2 -6.43 -12.76 34.65
CA ILE A 2 -7.82 -13.19 34.42
C ILE A 2 -8.01 -13.32 32.89
N ARG A 3 -8.76 -14.36 32.47
CA ARG A 3 -9.24 -14.58 31.10
C ARG A 3 -10.39 -13.61 30.80
N GLY A 4 -10.39 -12.98 29.63
CA GLY A 4 -11.53 -12.24 29.08
C GLY A 4 -11.99 -12.89 27.77
N TYR A 5 -13.12 -13.58 27.83
CA TYR A 5 -13.80 -14.20 26.71
C TYR A 5 -14.58 -13.14 25.91
N ALA A 6 -14.53 -13.21 24.58
CA ALA A 6 -15.48 -12.55 23.71
C ALA A 6 -16.25 -13.63 22.92
N THR A 7 -17.50 -13.79 23.30
CA THR A 7 -18.52 -14.63 22.68
C THR A 7 -19.02 -13.93 21.42
N VAL A 8 -18.98 -14.59 20.27
CA VAL A 8 -19.76 -14.17 19.09
C VAL A 8 -20.64 -15.33 18.67
N LEU A 9 -21.93 -15.02 18.63
CA LEU A 9 -23.05 -15.90 18.39
C LEU A 9 -23.02 -16.49 16.97
N PHE A 10 -23.37 -17.78 16.87
CA PHE A 10 -23.67 -18.49 15.63
C PHE A 10 -24.96 -17.96 14.97
N THR A 11 -24.94 -17.82 13.65
CA THR A 11 -26.09 -18.18 12.81
C THR A 11 -25.61 -19.09 11.69
N LEU A 12 -25.84 -20.39 11.92
CA LEU A 12 -25.69 -21.45 10.93
C LEU A 12 -26.94 -21.40 10.03
N PHE A 13 -26.79 -21.02 8.76
CA PHE A 13 -27.83 -21.31 7.76
C PHE A 13 -27.66 -22.76 7.32
N LEU A 14 -28.35 -23.67 8.02
CA LEU A 14 -28.67 -25.00 7.51
C LEU A 14 -29.81 -24.83 6.52
N ILE A 15 -29.51 -24.96 5.23
CA ILE A 15 -30.54 -25.27 4.22
C ILE A 15 -30.77 -26.76 4.36
N GLU A 16 -31.76 -27.13 5.18
CA GLU A 16 -32.24 -28.50 5.23
C GLU A 16 -33.08 -28.82 3.99
N ASN A 17 -32.81 -30.04 3.53
CA ASN A 17 -33.41 -30.78 2.44
C ASN A 17 -34.90 -30.53 2.20
N VAL A 18 -35.18 -30.43 0.91
CA VAL A 18 -36.42 -30.85 0.27
C VAL A 18 -36.80 -32.26 0.76
N CYS A 19 -37.83 -32.35 1.59
CA CYS A 19 -38.62 -33.56 1.76
C CYS A 19 -40.06 -33.28 1.33
N ALA A 20 -40.48 -34.05 0.35
CA ALA A 20 -41.82 -34.10 -0.19
C ALA A 20 -42.86 -34.61 0.82
N ASN A 21 -44.11 -34.22 0.58
CA ASN A 21 -45.36 -34.90 0.91
C ASN A 21 -45.61 -35.30 2.38
N ALA A 22 -46.47 -34.53 3.04
CA ALA A 22 -47.65 -35.09 3.71
C ALA A 22 -48.73 -34.01 3.80
N CYS A 23 -49.66 -33.99 2.84
CA CYS A 23 -50.96 -33.34 3.04
C CYS A 23 -51.75 -34.18 4.05
N GLY A 24 -51.78 -33.73 5.30
CA GLY A 24 -52.73 -34.18 6.31
C GLY A 24 -53.94 -33.25 6.33
N HIS A 25 -55.12 -33.84 6.12
CA HIS A 25 -56.47 -33.33 6.32
C HIS A 25 -56.78 -31.83 6.15
N ASP A 26 -57.65 -31.62 5.15
CA ASP A 26 -58.75 -30.67 5.12
C ASP A 26 -58.43 -29.19 4.84
N ASN A 27 -58.87 -28.79 3.63
CA ASN A 27 -59.06 -27.42 3.12
C ASN A 27 -57.82 -26.68 2.58
N CYS A 28 -57.53 -26.89 1.30
CA CYS A 28 -57.00 -25.86 0.41
C CYS A 28 -57.64 -26.02 -0.98
N GLU A 29 -58.86 -25.48 -1.12
CA GLU A 29 -59.41 -25.09 -2.41
C GLU A 29 -58.55 -23.95 -2.97
N THR A 30 -57.73 -24.26 -3.96
CA THR A 30 -57.41 -23.35 -5.08
C THR A 30 -56.86 -24.22 -6.21
N ALA A 31 -57.78 -24.84 -6.97
CA ALA A 31 -57.45 -25.45 -8.23
C ALA A 31 -56.97 -24.35 -9.19
N ILE A 32 -55.70 -24.41 -9.59
CA ILE A 32 -55.21 -23.67 -10.76
C ILE A 32 -55.74 -24.42 -11.97
N ASP A 33 -56.73 -23.84 -12.62
CA ASP A 33 -57.32 -24.31 -13.86
C ASP A 33 -56.25 -24.23 -14.98
N ILE A 34 -55.70 -25.37 -15.39
CA ILE A 34 -54.86 -25.48 -16.59
C ILE A 34 -55.80 -25.90 -17.72
N PRO A 35 -55.91 -25.13 -18.82
CA PRO A 35 -56.79 -25.51 -19.92
C PRO A 35 -56.25 -26.79 -20.56
N LEU A 36 -56.90 -27.91 -20.25
CA LEU A 36 -56.72 -29.17 -20.93
C LEU A 36 -57.07 -28.98 -22.41
N ILE A 37 -56.10 -29.33 -23.25
CA ILE A 37 -56.19 -29.42 -24.71
C ILE A 37 -57.28 -30.44 -25.07
N THR A 38 -58.55 -30.02 -25.06
CA THR A 38 -59.65 -30.77 -25.66
C THR A 38 -59.67 -30.47 -27.16
N LYS A 39 -58.89 -31.26 -27.92
CA LYS A 39 -59.13 -31.65 -29.32
C LYS A 39 -57.88 -32.35 -29.86
N LEU A 40 -57.76 -33.65 -29.64
CA LEU A 40 -56.89 -34.54 -30.43
C LEU A 40 -57.46 -35.96 -30.32
N ASN A 41 -58.65 -36.17 -30.89
CA ASN A 41 -59.15 -37.50 -31.23
C ASN A 41 -58.60 -37.85 -32.63
N THR A 42 -57.32 -38.21 -32.68
CA THR A 42 -56.70 -38.94 -33.77
C THR A 42 -55.66 -39.86 -33.14
N PRO A 43 -55.62 -41.17 -33.46
CA PRO A 43 -54.58 -42.05 -32.95
C PRO A 43 -53.29 -41.71 -33.71
N MET A 44 -52.59 -40.68 -33.26
CA MET A 44 -51.25 -40.38 -33.73
C MET A 44 -50.30 -41.37 -33.06
N LYS A 45 -49.94 -42.39 -33.82
CA LYS A 45 -48.79 -43.26 -33.58
C LYS A 45 -47.53 -42.39 -33.71
N VAL A 46 -47.30 -41.51 -32.75
CA VAL A 46 -46.03 -40.81 -32.61
C VAL A 46 -45.24 -41.66 -31.64
N GLU A 47 -44.30 -42.43 -32.19
CA GLU A 47 -43.09 -42.75 -31.44
C GLU A 47 -42.54 -41.40 -30.98
N LEU A 48 -42.81 -41.05 -29.72
CA LEU A 48 -42.13 -39.94 -29.08
C LEU A 48 -40.66 -40.36 -29.14
N ASP A 49 -39.90 -39.74 -30.03
CA ASP A 49 -38.48 -39.99 -30.14
C ASP A 49 -37.83 -39.41 -28.89
N VAL A 50 -37.86 -40.20 -27.82
CA VAL A 50 -37.33 -39.86 -26.49
C VAL A 50 -35.88 -39.43 -26.63
N SER A 51 -35.14 -39.93 -27.64
CA SER A 51 -33.76 -39.51 -27.91
C SER A 51 -33.66 -38.03 -28.31
N SER A 52 -34.59 -37.54 -29.13
CA SER A 52 -34.65 -36.13 -29.56
C SER A 52 -35.00 -35.19 -28.40
N LEU A 53 -35.99 -35.56 -27.57
CA LEU A 53 -36.37 -34.79 -26.38
C LEU A 53 -35.23 -34.73 -25.34
N THR A 54 -34.53 -35.86 -25.15
CA THR A 54 -33.38 -35.94 -24.24
C THR A 54 -32.22 -35.08 -24.72
N THR A 55 -32.02 -34.99 -26.03
CA THR A 55 -30.98 -34.14 -26.64
C THR A 55 -31.30 -32.65 -26.45
N GLN A 56 -32.54 -32.24 -26.73
CA GLN A 56 -32.97 -30.85 -26.53
C GLN A 56 -32.89 -30.43 -25.05
N LEU A 57 -33.26 -31.32 -24.12
CA LEU A 57 -33.16 -31.05 -22.68
C LEU A 57 -31.70 -30.89 -22.23
N LYS A 58 -30.79 -31.73 -22.72
CA LYS A 58 -29.35 -31.59 -22.45
C LYS A 58 -28.78 -30.27 -22.98
N GLU A 59 -29.17 -29.87 -24.19
CA GLU A 59 -28.74 -28.59 -24.77
C GLU A 59 -29.31 -27.37 -24.02
N LEU A 60 -30.54 -27.46 -23.52
CA LEU A 60 -31.16 -26.39 -22.73
C LEU A 60 -30.47 -26.26 -21.36
N ILE A 61 -30.24 -27.39 -20.67
CA ILE A 61 -29.51 -27.42 -19.40
C ILE A 61 -28.08 -26.90 -19.60
N GLY A 62 -27.38 -27.35 -20.66
CA GLY A 62 -26.04 -26.89 -20.99
C GLY A 62 -25.96 -25.37 -21.14
N ARG A 63 -26.90 -24.78 -21.88
CA ARG A 63 -26.98 -23.32 -22.08
C ARG A 63 -27.25 -22.55 -20.78
N GLU A 64 -28.21 -23.00 -19.96
CA GLU A 64 -28.53 -22.31 -18.70
C GLU A 64 -27.39 -22.44 -17.67
N VAL A 65 -26.72 -23.60 -17.61
CA VAL A 65 -25.53 -23.79 -16.78
C VAL A 65 -24.39 -22.90 -17.24
N GLU A 66 -24.09 -22.86 -18.54
CA GLU A 66 -23.02 -22.02 -19.10
C GLU A 66 -23.28 -20.54 -18.80
N LYS A 67 -24.52 -20.08 -18.99
CA LYS A 67 -24.94 -18.70 -18.68
C LYS A 67 -24.81 -18.37 -17.20
N ALA A 68 -25.19 -19.28 -16.31
CA ALA A 68 -25.05 -19.10 -14.87
C ALA A 68 -23.57 -19.06 -14.44
N VAL A 69 -22.74 -19.95 -14.99
CA VAL A 69 -21.29 -19.99 -14.74
C VAL A 69 -20.63 -18.71 -15.25
N LEU A 70 -20.96 -18.24 -16.46
CA LEU A 70 -20.42 -17.02 -17.03
C LEU A 70 -20.75 -15.80 -16.16
N LYS A 71 -22.01 -15.71 -15.70
CA LYS A 71 -22.46 -14.64 -14.80
C LYS A 71 -21.75 -14.68 -13.45
N ALA A 72 -21.63 -15.87 -12.85
CA ALA A 72 -20.93 -16.04 -11.58
C ALA A 72 -19.44 -15.68 -11.70
N THR A 73 -18.79 -16.09 -12.80
CA THR A 73 -17.38 -15.82 -13.07
C THR A 73 -17.15 -14.32 -13.29
N ASN A 74 -17.99 -13.67 -14.09
CA ASN A 74 -17.89 -12.22 -14.32
C ASN A 74 -18.08 -11.43 -13.02
N ASN A 75 -19.08 -11.78 -12.20
CA ASN A 75 -19.30 -11.16 -10.89
C ASN A 75 -18.11 -11.37 -9.93
N LEU A 76 -17.46 -12.54 -9.98
CA LEU A 76 -16.27 -12.83 -9.18
C LEU A 76 -15.07 -11.99 -9.65
N VAL A 77 -14.86 -11.90 -10.97
CA VAL A 77 -13.79 -11.11 -11.58
C VAL A 77 -13.95 -9.64 -11.23
N GLU A 78 -15.14 -9.07 -11.41
CA GLU A 78 -15.44 -7.67 -11.04
C GLU A 78 -15.19 -7.41 -9.55
N ASN A 79 -15.71 -8.25 -8.65
CA ASN A 79 -15.49 -8.10 -7.21
C ASN A 79 -14.02 -8.22 -6.79
N ILE A 80 -13.24 -9.11 -7.42
CA ILE A 80 -11.81 -9.27 -7.12
C ILE A 80 -11.04 -8.04 -7.60
N ILE A 81 -11.36 -7.54 -8.80
CA ILE A 81 -10.74 -6.36 -9.38
C ILE A 81 -11.03 -5.14 -8.51
N ASP A 82 -12.29 -4.89 -8.18
CA ASP A 82 -12.71 -3.73 -7.38
C ASP A 82 -12.09 -3.73 -5.98
N LYS A 83 -12.07 -4.87 -5.28
CA LYS A 83 -11.46 -4.97 -3.95
C LYS A 83 -9.95 -4.74 -3.99
N ARG A 84 -9.24 -5.23 -5.02
CA ARG A 84 -7.80 -5.01 -5.17
C ARG A 84 -7.49 -3.55 -5.47
N PHE A 85 -8.27 -2.91 -6.35
CA PHE A 85 -8.12 -1.48 -6.62
C PHE A 85 -8.42 -0.63 -5.39
N GLN A 86 -9.50 -0.92 -4.66
CA GLN A 86 -9.84 -0.20 -3.44
C GLN A 86 -8.71 -0.33 -2.39
N THR A 87 -8.19 -1.54 -2.17
CA THR A 87 -7.07 -1.77 -1.24
C THR A 87 -5.80 -1.02 -1.66
N ALA A 88 -5.50 -0.94 -2.96
CA ALA A 88 -4.35 -0.20 -3.47
C ALA A 88 -4.52 1.32 -3.28
N VAL A 89 -5.72 1.84 -3.53
CA VAL A 89 -6.06 3.25 -3.29
C VAL A 89 -5.97 3.60 -1.81
N ASP A 90 -6.51 2.77 -0.92
CA ASP A 90 -6.45 2.98 0.53
C ASP A 90 -5.00 2.96 1.05
N ARG A 91 -4.17 2.06 0.50
CA ARG A 91 -2.72 2.03 0.79
C ARG A 91 -2.00 3.29 0.31
N LEU A 92 -2.32 3.78 -0.89
CA LEU A 92 -1.74 5.03 -1.40
C LEU A 92 -2.18 6.25 -0.57
N GLN A 93 -3.43 6.28 -0.12
CA GLN A 93 -3.94 7.35 0.75
C GLN A 93 -3.30 7.34 2.15
N THR A 94 -2.87 6.18 2.64
CA THR A 94 -2.22 6.03 3.96
C THR A 94 -0.70 6.10 3.91
N SER A 95 -0.10 5.93 2.73
CA SER A 95 1.34 6.02 2.52
C SER A 95 1.83 7.46 2.63
N ILE A 96 2.94 7.66 3.35
CA ILE A 96 3.66 8.93 3.39
C ILE A 96 5.08 8.66 2.95
N SER A 97 5.55 9.38 1.93
CA SER A 97 6.92 9.28 1.45
C SER A 97 7.36 10.62 0.87
N ILE A 98 8.56 11.07 1.24
CA ILE A 98 9.24 12.17 0.57
C ILE A 98 10.69 11.80 0.31
N THR A 99 11.17 12.09 -0.89
CA THR A 99 12.59 12.06 -1.23
C THR A 99 12.95 13.37 -1.89
N ALA A 100 13.99 14.02 -1.38
CA ALA A 100 14.47 15.29 -1.89
C ALA A 100 15.99 15.36 -1.83
N CYS A 101 16.56 16.08 -2.79
CA CYS A 101 17.99 16.22 -2.93
C CYS A 101 18.42 17.68 -2.77
N ALA A 102 19.69 17.88 -2.44
CA ALA A 102 20.32 19.19 -2.55
C ALA A 102 20.30 19.60 -4.02
N ARG A 103 19.79 20.80 -4.32
CA ARG A 103 19.77 21.33 -5.69
C ARG A 103 21.18 21.76 -6.08
N ASP A 104 21.72 22.70 -5.31
CA ASP A 104 23.02 23.29 -5.55
C ASP A 104 24.06 22.77 -4.56
N THR A 105 25.33 22.92 -4.91
CA THR A 105 26.43 22.66 -3.99
C THR A 105 26.59 23.84 -3.03
N ILE A 106 26.35 23.62 -1.73
CA ILE A 106 26.29 24.68 -0.71
C ILE A 106 27.13 24.30 0.51
N THR A 107 27.85 25.26 1.08
CA THR A 107 28.52 25.10 2.37
C THR A 107 27.60 25.56 3.48
N TYR A 108 27.31 24.65 4.43
CA TYR A 108 26.55 24.95 5.64
C TYR A 108 27.51 25.08 6.83
N ASN A 109 27.31 26.10 7.66
CA ASN A 109 28.02 26.27 8.93
C ASN A 109 27.45 25.35 10.02
N ASP A 110 28.13 25.28 11.15
CA ASP A 110 27.65 24.50 12.30
C ASP A 110 26.23 24.90 12.71
N ASN A 111 25.40 23.90 12.99
CA ASN A 111 23.99 23.99 13.38
C ASN A 111 23.02 24.59 12.35
N GLU A 112 23.47 24.92 11.14
CA GLU A 112 22.60 25.33 10.04
C GLU A 112 21.79 24.14 9.51
N ILE A 113 20.56 24.41 9.06
CA ILE A 113 19.68 23.40 8.48
C ILE A 113 20.11 23.14 7.04
N ILE A 114 20.38 21.88 6.71
CA ILE A 114 20.70 21.45 5.35
C ILE A 114 19.38 21.31 4.59
N THR A 115 19.18 22.16 3.58
CA THR A 115 17.94 22.20 2.80
C THR A 115 18.04 21.29 1.57
N PHE A 116 17.07 20.40 1.42
CA PHE A 116 16.90 19.52 0.26
C PHE A 116 15.70 20.01 -0.56
N SER A 117 15.91 21.03 -1.38
CA SER A 117 14.82 21.72 -2.09
C SER A 117 14.35 21.01 -3.36
N ASP A 118 15.18 20.12 -3.93
CA ASP A 118 14.84 19.40 -5.16
C ASP A 118 14.09 18.10 -4.85
N VAL A 119 12.78 18.23 -4.61
CA VAL A 119 11.89 17.11 -4.29
C VAL A 119 11.68 16.21 -5.51
N LYS A 120 12.14 14.97 -5.41
CA LYS A 120 11.99 13.92 -6.43
C LYS A 120 10.72 13.10 -6.25
N LEU A 121 10.27 12.93 -5.00
CA LEU A 121 9.06 12.18 -4.66
C LEU A 121 8.34 12.87 -3.50
N ALA A 122 7.02 12.99 -3.59
CA ALA A 122 6.16 13.39 -2.48
C ALA A 122 4.81 12.68 -2.60
N ILE A 123 4.49 11.82 -1.63
CA ILE A 123 3.25 11.05 -1.53
C ILE A 123 2.67 11.30 -0.14
N GLY A 124 1.38 11.66 -0.09
CA GLY A 124 0.62 11.77 1.16
C GLY A 124 1.04 12.92 2.08
N ILE A 125 1.73 13.94 1.54
CA ILE A 125 2.24 15.11 2.29
C ILE A 125 1.70 16.38 1.66
N SER A 126 0.96 17.19 2.42
CA SER A 126 0.40 18.45 1.95
C SER A 126 1.37 19.64 2.07
N ASN A 127 2.29 19.60 3.03
CA ASN A 127 3.21 20.70 3.36
C ASN A 127 4.53 20.72 2.56
N VAL A 128 4.57 20.11 1.37
CA VAL A 128 5.80 19.95 0.57
C VAL A 128 6.49 21.28 0.23
N ASN A 129 5.74 22.37 0.04
CA ASN A 129 6.31 23.69 -0.24
C ASN A 129 7.04 24.27 0.96
N ASN A 130 6.51 24.04 2.18
CA ASN A 130 7.18 24.44 3.42
C ASN A 130 8.44 23.61 3.65
N PHE A 131 8.39 22.32 3.34
CA PHE A 131 9.57 21.46 3.38
C PHE A 131 10.66 21.96 2.40
N ARG A 132 10.30 22.29 1.16
CA ARG A 132 11.22 22.80 0.14
C ARG A 132 11.96 24.06 0.55
N SER A 133 11.27 25.00 1.20
CA SER A 133 11.85 26.29 1.59
C SER A 133 12.63 26.22 2.90
N SER A 134 12.17 25.42 3.87
CA SER A 134 12.77 25.38 5.22
C SER A 134 13.74 24.23 5.45
N GLY A 135 13.68 23.16 4.65
CA GLY A 135 14.36 21.89 4.93
C GLY A 135 13.78 21.12 6.12
N ILE A 136 12.62 21.53 6.64
CA ILE A 136 11.97 20.92 7.80
C ILE A 136 10.78 20.08 7.34
N PHE A 137 10.83 18.78 7.62
CA PHE A 137 9.68 17.90 7.48
C PHE A 137 8.80 18.02 8.71
N THR A 138 7.49 18.23 8.52
CA THR A 138 6.50 18.23 9.61
C THR A 138 5.53 17.09 9.39
N CYS A 139 5.39 16.22 10.38
CA CYS A 139 4.58 15.02 10.31
C CYS A 139 3.08 15.36 10.29
N GLU A 140 2.35 14.85 9.30
CA GLU A 140 0.90 15.06 9.17
C GLU A 140 0.09 13.86 9.67
N LYS A 141 0.71 12.67 9.77
CA LYS A 141 0.06 11.46 10.27
C LYS A 141 0.99 10.70 11.20
N GLN A 142 0.52 10.40 12.39
CA GLN A 142 1.25 9.61 13.37
C GLN A 142 1.66 8.23 12.80
N GLY A 143 2.86 7.77 13.18
CA GLY A 143 3.34 6.43 12.85
C GLY A 143 4.84 6.23 13.04
N LEU A 144 5.31 5.06 12.62
CA LEU A 144 6.73 4.74 12.56
C LEU A 144 7.28 5.15 11.20
N TYR A 145 8.38 5.89 11.20
CA TYR A 145 9.03 6.41 10.01
C TYR A 145 10.45 5.90 9.89
N LEU A 146 10.86 5.57 8.67
CA LEU A 146 12.25 5.36 8.28
C LEU A 146 12.78 6.66 7.66
N ILE A 147 13.86 7.19 8.22
CA ILE A 147 14.53 8.40 7.76
C ILE A 147 15.91 7.99 7.29
N GLY A 148 16.20 8.22 6.01
CA GLY A 148 17.50 8.02 5.41
C GLY A 148 18.04 9.35 4.89
N ALA A 149 19.25 9.72 5.28
CA ALA A 149 19.97 10.83 4.67
C ALA A 149 21.35 10.37 4.24
N TYR A 150 21.77 10.75 3.06
CA TYR A 150 23.16 10.62 2.64
C TYR A 150 23.67 11.97 2.17
N ILE A 151 24.88 12.30 2.61
CA ILE A 151 25.53 13.57 2.29
C ILE A 151 26.91 13.26 1.78
N MET A 152 27.19 13.76 0.59
CA MET A 152 28.51 13.76 -0.01
C MET A 152 29.21 15.09 0.32
N SER A 153 30.46 15.01 0.75
CA SER A 153 31.27 16.16 1.14
C SER A 153 32.77 15.87 1.00
N ASN A 154 33.56 16.87 0.63
CA ASN A 154 35.02 16.87 0.79
C ASN A 154 35.48 17.68 2.01
N SER A 155 34.55 18.24 2.81
CA SER A 155 34.92 19.05 3.96
C SER A 155 35.60 18.21 5.04
N SER A 156 36.67 18.77 5.62
CA SER A 156 37.33 18.15 6.77
C SER A 156 36.38 18.10 7.96
N TYR A 157 36.18 16.91 8.54
CA TYR A 157 35.26 16.66 9.65
C TYR A 157 33.76 16.88 9.32
N ALA A 158 33.39 16.77 8.04
CA ALA A 158 32.00 16.83 7.61
C ALA A 158 31.12 15.88 8.44
N GLN A 159 30.03 16.43 8.97
CA GLN A 159 29.08 15.73 9.82
C GLN A 159 27.70 16.32 9.63
N PHE A 160 26.68 15.46 9.66
CA PHE A 160 25.31 15.90 9.80
C PHE A 160 24.59 15.20 10.94
N GLN A 161 23.54 15.84 11.38
CA GLN A 161 22.73 15.47 12.52
C GLN A 161 21.27 15.37 12.09
N ILE A 162 20.62 14.28 12.47
CA ILE A 162 19.17 14.13 12.32
C ILE A 162 18.55 14.61 13.64
N ILE A 163 17.68 15.62 13.55
CA ILE A 163 17.07 16.28 14.70
C ILE A 163 15.55 16.06 14.66
N LYS A 164 14.98 15.54 15.74
CA LYS A 164 13.53 15.42 15.97
C LYS A 164 13.09 16.40 17.05
N ASN A 165 12.16 17.31 16.75
CA ASN A 165 11.62 18.28 17.73
C ASN A 165 12.70 19.07 18.51
N GLY A 166 13.84 19.35 17.85
CA GLY A 166 14.98 20.01 18.48
C GLY A 166 15.97 19.08 19.20
N PHE A 167 15.65 17.80 19.38
CA PHE A 167 16.52 16.80 19.99
C PHE A 167 17.31 16.02 18.94
N LEU A 168 18.61 15.80 19.22
CA LEU A 168 19.47 14.95 18.39
C LEU A 168 19.02 13.49 18.49
N VAL A 169 18.68 12.88 17.36
CA VAL A 169 18.33 11.44 17.28
C VAL A 169 19.41 10.60 16.62
N SER A 170 20.20 11.19 15.72
CA SER A 170 21.35 10.52 15.11
C SER A 170 22.38 11.53 14.61
N ARG A 171 23.63 11.08 14.55
CA ARG A 171 24.78 11.85 14.12
C ARG A 171 25.61 10.98 13.20
N VAL A 172 25.95 11.51 12.02
CA VAL A 172 26.70 10.78 11.00
C VAL A 172 27.91 11.57 10.58
N GLN A 173 29.07 10.92 10.63
CA GLN A 173 30.31 11.46 10.09
C GLN A 173 30.42 11.07 8.62
N VAL A 174 30.72 12.04 7.76
CA VAL A 174 30.90 11.86 6.32
C VAL A 174 32.34 11.51 5.98
N ASN A 175 33.29 12.05 6.75
CA ASN A 175 34.72 11.84 6.52
C ASN A 175 35.39 11.30 7.80
N PRO A 176 35.49 9.98 7.97
CA PRO A 176 36.44 9.43 8.93
C PRO A 176 37.80 9.48 8.24
N PHE A 177 38.53 10.60 8.36
CA PHE A 177 39.96 10.56 8.07
C PHE A 177 40.56 9.48 8.97
N LEU A 178 40.73 8.27 8.46
CA LEU A 178 41.66 7.28 8.98
C LEU A 178 43.05 7.82 8.63
N ARG A 179 43.50 8.87 9.35
CA ARG A 179 44.91 9.24 9.34
C ARG A 179 45.65 8.06 9.95
N GLU A 180 46.16 7.15 9.13
CA GLU A 180 47.32 6.36 9.53
C GLU A 180 48.40 7.36 9.96
N ARG A 181 48.75 7.34 11.24
CA ARG A 181 49.64 8.32 11.87
C ARG A 181 51.09 8.29 11.34
N SER A 182 51.41 7.49 10.32
CA SER A 182 52.80 7.10 10.04
C SER A 182 53.19 7.00 8.56
N THR A 183 52.30 7.27 7.61
CA THR A 183 52.61 7.13 6.18
C THR A 183 52.27 8.42 5.44
N PRO A 184 53.25 9.11 4.81
CA PRO A 184 52.97 10.21 3.91
C PRO A 184 52.34 9.61 2.65
N VAL A 185 51.01 9.49 2.64
CA VAL A 185 50.28 9.12 1.43
C VAL A 185 50.48 10.27 0.45
N ILE A 186 51.20 9.99 -0.64
CA ILE A 186 51.22 10.85 -1.82
C ILE A 186 49.79 10.84 -2.35
N ILE A 187 49.02 11.88 -2.05
CA ILE A 187 47.65 12.04 -2.53
C ILE A 187 47.75 12.42 -4.01
N VAL A 188 47.57 11.44 -4.90
CA VAL A 188 47.57 11.63 -6.36
C VAL A 188 46.23 12.22 -6.86
N ASN A 189 45.27 12.54 -5.98
CA ASN A 189 44.02 13.20 -6.34
C ASN A 189 43.58 14.21 -5.25
N PRO A 190 43.53 15.52 -5.54
CA PRO A 190 43.43 16.54 -4.49
C PRO A 190 42.09 16.62 -3.76
N ASP A 191 41.04 15.89 -4.15
CA ASP A 191 39.74 15.96 -3.47
C ASP A 191 38.92 14.66 -3.57
N PRO A 192 39.26 13.59 -2.83
CA PRO A 192 38.31 12.50 -2.64
C PRO A 192 37.14 13.03 -1.80
N TYR A 193 35.97 13.18 -2.43
CA TYR A 193 34.74 13.34 -1.67
C TYR A 193 34.41 12.05 -0.94
N HIS A 194 33.80 12.18 0.24
CA HIS A 194 33.31 11.06 1.02
C HIS A 194 31.80 11.17 1.17
N THR A 195 31.14 10.04 1.41
CA THR A 195 29.70 9.97 1.64
C THR A 195 29.43 9.42 3.02
N GLY A 196 28.68 10.18 3.82
CA GLY A 196 28.12 9.70 5.07
C GLY A 196 26.65 9.36 4.87
N THR A 197 26.24 8.17 5.33
CA THR A 197 24.84 7.73 5.25
C THR A 197 24.32 7.43 6.65
N GLY A 198 23.16 8.00 6.97
CA GLY A 198 22.43 7.77 8.21
C GLY A 198 21.05 7.24 7.91
N ILE A 199 20.69 6.13 8.55
CA ILE A 199 19.34 5.57 8.47
C ILE A 199 18.86 5.35 9.90
N ILE A 200 17.68 5.87 10.23
CA ILE A 200 17.04 5.65 11.53
C ILE A 200 15.56 5.31 11.36
N ALA A 201 15.03 4.53 12.30
CA ALA A 201 13.59 4.38 12.48
C ALA A 201 13.15 5.17 13.71
N VAL A 202 12.11 5.99 13.59
CA VAL A 202 11.61 6.82 14.70
C VAL A 202 10.09 6.94 14.65
N GLN A 203 9.46 6.90 15.82
CA GLN A 203 8.04 7.22 15.96
C GLN A 203 7.86 8.73 15.84
N LEU A 204 6.97 9.17 14.96
CA LEU A 204 6.54 10.56 14.83
C LEU A 204 5.06 10.67 15.18
N ASP A 205 4.73 11.66 15.99
CA ASP A 205 3.37 12.12 16.23
C ASP A 205 3.02 13.27 15.28
N VAL A 206 1.74 13.59 15.17
CA VAL A 206 1.30 14.71 14.33
C VAL A 206 1.95 16.00 14.83
N PHE A 207 2.45 16.82 13.89
CA PHE A 207 3.23 18.04 14.12
C PHE A 207 4.66 17.84 14.61
N ASP A 208 5.13 16.60 14.81
CA ASP A 208 6.55 16.37 15.02
C ASP A 208 7.36 16.87 13.82
N THR A 209 8.51 17.47 14.11
CA THR A 209 9.41 18.03 13.11
C THR A 209 10.68 17.21 13.00
N LEU A 210 11.15 17.06 11.77
CA LEU A 210 12.45 16.47 11.43
C LEU A 210 13.24 17.43 10.57
N LYS A 211 14.52 17.58 10.89
CA LYS A 211 15.45 18.38 10.09
C LYS A 211 16.85 17.81 10.15
N ILE A 212 17.59 18.02 9.07
CA ILE A 212 19.01 17.69 9.00
C ILE A 212 19.80 18.96 9.27
N LYS A 213 20.74 18.88 10.21
CA LYS A 213 21.66 19.99 10.51
C LYS A 213 23.09 19.60 10.20
N ALA A 214 23.88 20.56 9.76
CA ALA A 214 25.33 20.42 9.75
C ALA A 214 25.84 20.40 11.20
N GLY A 215 26.71 19.45 11.54
CA GLY A 215 27.35 19.36 12.87
C GLY A 215 28.71 20.07 12.94
N PHE A 216 29.23 20.48 11.79
CA PHE A 216 30.43 21.29 11.54
C PHE A 216 30.27 21.95 10.18
N LYS A 217 31.20 22.83 9.80
CA LYS A 217 31.25 23.38 8.44
C LYS A 217 31.30 22.24 7.41
N THR A 218 30.24 22.10 6.62
CA THR A 218 30.03 20.96 5.72
C THR A 218 29.62 21.45 4.35
N LEU A 219 30.44 21.18 3.32
CA LEU A 219 30.05 21.29 1.93
C LEU A 219 29.11 20.15 1.57
N VAL A 220 27.91 20.45 1.09
CA VAL A 220 26.93 19.46 0.64
C VAL A 220 26.87 19.56 -0.88
N TYR A 221 27.23 18.48 -1.58
CA TYR A 221 27.12 18.44 -3.04
C TYR A 221 25.67 18.32 -3.50
N GLY A 222 25.31 19.13 -4.49
CA GLY A 222 23.99 19.19 -5.13
C GLY A 222 23.73 18.07 -6.14
N ASP A 223 22.84 18.30 -7.10
CA ASP A 223 22.60 17.43 -8.27
C ASP A 223 22.35 15.93 -7.98
N GLY A 224 21.74 15.63 -6.83
CA GLY A 224 21.42 14.26 -6.42
C GLY A 224 22.54 13.51 -5.69
N TYR A 225 23.69 14.14 -5.48
CA TYR A 225 24.80 13.57 -4.70
C TYR A 225 24.54 13.56 -3.18
N SER A 226 23.59 14.37 -2.71
CA SER A 226 23.14 14.38 -1.32
C SER A 226 21.62 14.44 -1.26
N CYS A 227 20.99 13.48 -0.59
CA CYS A 227 19.53 13.43 -0.49
C CYS A 227 19.04 12.96 0.88
N LEU A 228 17.79 13.34 1.17
CA LEU A 228 17.00 12.94 2.31
C LEU A 228 15.76 12.19 1.82
N THR A 229 15.45 11.09 2.49
CA THR A 229 14.25 10.29 2.29
C THR A 229 13.57 10.05 3.63
N VAL A 230 12.25 10.25 3.68
CA VAL A 230 11.40 10.00 4.85
C VAL A 230 10.22 9.16 4.40
N ILE A 231 10.03 7.97 4.96
CA ILE A 231 8.99 7.01 4.57
C ILE A 231 8.25 6.55 5.83
N LYS A 232 6.92 6.63 5.83
CA LYS A 232 6.10 5.98 6.86
C LYS A 232 6.05 4.48 6.59
N VAL A 233 6.46 3.68 7.57
CA VAL A 233 6.46 2.21 7.49
C VAL A 233 5.29 1.56 8.23
N LYS A 234 4.73 2.24 9.24
CA LYS A 234 3.56 1.76 10.00
C LYS A 234 2.73 2.93 10.53
#